data_AF-A0A8T5T366-F1
#
_entry.id   AF-A0A8T5T366-F1
#
_cell.length_a   1.000
_cell.length_b   1.000
_cell.length_c   1.000
_cell.angle_alpha   90.00
_cell.angle_beta   90.00
_cell.angle_gamma   90.00
#
_symmetry.space_group_name_H-M   'P 1'
#
loop_
_entity.id
_entity.type
_entity.pdbx_description
1 polymer ?
#
loop_
_entity_poly.entity_id
_entity_poly.type
_entity_poly.pdbx_seq_one_letter_code
_entity_poly.pdbx_strand_id
1 'polypeptide(L)'
;MKRIIGIISSIFLVLTSHTLTANTNEDMNYFTNADEPSSVINVVTTLSIISDWAGQIGDSLFTPISVVTGSEDPHTYSLTSGEILMIGESDLFIRFGLPGLEPWVQSVLDAFPSLNVLSLASEEMMIIDPVTGVLNEHLWMSPIIVKSFVSNITTSIISLDFVNRNSYESNRDSYLSELDELIFDIED
;
A
#
# COMPACT_ATOMS: atom_id res chain seq x y z
N MET A 1 27.95 -9.76 70.02
CA MET A 1 27.51 -8.76 69.02
C MET A 1 26.01 -8.56 69.21
N LYS A 2 25.59 -7.31 69.45
CA LYS A 2 24.21 -6.91 69.78
C LYS A 2 23.42 -6.59 68.51
N ARG A 3 22.11 -6.91 68.49
CA ARG A 3 20.97 -6.22 67.84
C ARG A 3 19.74 -7.16 67.93
N ILE A 4 18.96 -7.14 69.02
CA ILE A 4 17.81 -6.26 69.36
C ILE A 4 16.60 -6.45 68.44
N ILE A 5 15.57 -7.03 69.05
CA ILE A 5 14.16 -7.21 68.65
C ILE A 5 13.45 -5.86 68.45
N GLY A 6 12.44 -5.81 67.58
CA GLY A 6 11.45 -4.73 67.55
C GLY A 6 10.26 -4.99 66.62
N ILE A 7 9.20 -5.60 67.17
CA ILE A 7 7.84 -5.66 66.59
C ILE A 7 7.15 -4.31 66.92
N ILE A 8 6.54 -3.66 65.93
CA ILE A 8 5.58 -2.57 66.18
C ILE A 8 4.33 -2.79 65.32
N SER A 9 3.25 -3.10 66.03
CA SER A 9 1.86 -3.12 65.59
C SER A 9 1.20 -1.87 66.16
N SER A 10 0.56 -1.04 65.32
CA SER A 10 -0.38 -0.01 65.79
C SER A 10 -1.46 0.29 64.75
N ILE A 11 -2.66 -0.17 65.06
CA ILE A 11 -3.99 0.18 64.55
C ILE A 11 -4.45 1.48 65.21
N PHE A 12 -5.16 2.39 64.51
CA PHE A 12 -6.17 3.37 64.99
C PHE A 12 -6.63 4.22 63.77
N LEU A 13 -7.86 4.72 63.55
CA LEU A 13 -9.27 4.40 63.84
C LEU A 13 -10.09 5.38 62.94
N VAL A 14 -11.31 4.99 62.58
CA VAL A 14 -12.29 5.60 61.64
C VAL A 14 -12.90 6.94 62.09
N LEU A 15 -13.46 7.72 61.15
CA LEU A 15 -14.67 8.63 61.17
C LEU A 15 -14.39 9.96 60.43
N THR A 16 -15.21 10.59 59.56
CA THR A 16 -16.66 10.59 59.25
C THR A 16 -16.92 11.15 57.84
N SER A 17 -18.09 10.82 57.31
CA SER A 17 -18.75 11.20 56.04
C SER A 17 -18.85 12.70 55.72
N HIS A 18 -18.73 13.07 54.44
CA HIS A 18 -19.50 14.14 53.78
C HIS A 18 -19.84 13.68 52.35
N THR A 19 -21.12 13.70 52.00
CA THR A 19 -21.67 13.43 50.67
C THR A 19 -21.59 14.70 49.82
N LEU A 20 -21.11 14.61 48.57
CA LEU A 20 -21.50 15.54 47.50
C LEU A 20 -21.40 14.87 46.12
N THR A 21 -22.58 14.46 45.65
CA THR A 21 -23.15 14.62 44.30
C THR A 21 -22.41 14.11 43.04
N ALA A 22 -23.13 13.20 42.39
CA ALA A 22 -22.97 12.57 41.07
C ALA A 22 -22.33 13.38 39.94
N ASN A 23 -21.54 12.68 39.11
CA ASN A 23 -21.64 12.82 37.67
C ASN A 23 -21.46 11.44 37.00
N THR A 24 -22.27 11.17 35.99
CA THR A 24 -22.50 9.86 35.36
C THR A 24 -21.33 9.41 34.49
N ASN A 25 -20.74 8.26 34.81
CA ASN A 25 -19.91 7.50 33.87
C ASN A 25 -20.82 6.51 33.15
N GLU A 26 -21.18 6.82 31.90
CA GLU A 26 -21.67 5.81 30.97
C GLU A 26 -20.47 5.03 30.43
N ASP A 27 -20.51 3.72 30.65
CA ASP A 27 -19.57 2.73 30.15
C ASP A 27 -19.60 2.70 28.61
N MET A 28 -18.73 3.49 27.97
CA MET A 28 -18.38 3.28 26.56
C MET A 28 -17.19 2.33 26.49
N ASN A 29 -17.51 1.02 26.46
CA ASN A 29 -16.60 -0.04 26.05
C ASN A 29 -16.19 0.19 24.59
N TYR A 30 -15.15 1.00 24.38
CA TYR A 30 -14.39 1.00 23.14
C TYR A 30 -13.48 -0.23 23.20
N PHE A 31 -13.98 -1.37 22.71
CA PHE A 31 -13.12 -2.46 22.28
C PHE A 31 -12.35 -1.97 21.05
N THR A 32 -11.28 -1.19 21.27
CA THR A 32 -10.20 -1.14 20.29
C THR A 32 -9.50 -2.49 20.35
N ASN A 33 -9.78 -3.35 19.38
CA ASN A 33 -8.81 -4.37 18.98
C ASN A 33 -7.62 -3.62 18.36
N ALA A 34 -6.81 -3.01 19.20
CA ALA A 34 -5.51 -2.46 18.86
C ALA A 34 -4.51 -3.41 19.50
N ASP A 35 -4.11 -4.45 18.76
CA ASP A 35 -2.88 -5.23 18.98
C ASP A 35 -2.74 -6.44 18.03
N GLU A 36 -3.30 -6.39 16.82
CA GLU A 36 -2.75 -7.23 15.75
C GLU A 36 -1.64 -6.40 15.07
N PRO A 37 -0.39 -6.89 14.98
CA PRO A 37 0.61 -6.21 14.18
C PRO A 37 0.06 -6.06 12.77
N SER A 38 0.11 -4.83 12.22
CA SER A 38 -0.24 -4.60 10.80
C SER A 38 0.57 -5.59 9.97
N SER A 39 -0.11 -6.57 9.38
CA SER A 39 0.53 -7.57 8.54
C SER A 39 1.07 -6.83 7.32
N VAL A 40 2.36 -7.01 7.02
CA VAL A 40 2.99 -6.44 5.83
C VAL A 40 2.13 -6.81 4.61
N ILE A 41 1.65 -5.79 3.91
CA ILE A 41 0.80 -6.00 2.73
C ILE A 41 1.60 -6.67 1.61
N ASN A 42 0.99 -7.67 0.96
CA ASN A 42 1.57 -8.36 -0.18
C ASN A 42 1.09 -7.70 -1.48
N VAL A 43 1.97 -6.94 -2.14
CA VAL A 43 1.69 -6.24 -3.40
C VAL A 43 2.41 -6.95 -4.54
N VAL A 44 1.66 -7.39 -5.55
CA VAL A 44 2.20 -7.97 -6.78
C VAL A 44 1.91 -7.05 -7.95
N THR A 45 2.89 -6.83 -8.82
CA THR A 45 2.72 -6.00 -10.01
C THR A 45 2.99 -6.80 -11.27
N THR A 46 2.36 -6.41 -12.37
CA THR A 46 2.65 -7.00 -13.68
C THR A 46 4.04 -6.65 -14.17
N LEU A 47 4.44 -5.38 -14.06
CA LEU A 47 5.68 -4.84 -14.63
C LEU A 47 6.62 -4.30 -13.54
N SER A 48 7.92 -4.39 -13.79
CA SER A 48 8.95 -3.88 -12.87
C SER A 48 8.90 -2.36 -12.69
N ILE A 49 8.46 -1.62 -13.70
CA ILE A 49 8.25 -0.16 -13.62
C ILE A 49 7.15 0.18 -12.61
N ILE A 50 6.07 -0.62 -12.57
CA ILE A 50 5.01 -0.44 -11.58
C ILE A 50 5.50 -0.85 -10.18
N SER A 51 6.33 -1.90 -10.11
CA SER A 51 6.98 -2.35 -8.87
C SER A 51 7.88 -1.26 -8.30
N ASP A 52 8.64 -0.56 -9.13
CA ASP A 52 9.46 0.59 -8.73
C ASP A 52 8.60 1.69 -8.11
N TRP A 53 7.54 2.15 -8.80
CA TRP A 53 6.65 3.18 -8.26
C TRP A 53 5.98 2.79 -6.95
N ALA A 54 5.48 1.55 -6.85
CA ALA A 54 4.92 1.03 -5.61
C ALA A 54 5.98 0.91 -4.51
N GLY A 55 7.22 0.57 -4.86
CA GLY A 55 8.36 0.49 -3.97
C GLY A 55 8.77 1.85 -3.42
N GLN A 56 8.74 2.90 -4.25
CA GLN A 56 8.97 4.29 -3.81
C GLN A 56 7.93 4.74 -2.78
N ILE A 57 6.69 4.25 -2.87
CA ILE A 57 5.62 4.54 -1.91
C ILE A 57 5.80 3.70 -0.64
N GLY A 58 6.08 2.40 -0.79
CA GLY A 58 6.21 1.45 0.31
C GLY A 58 7.48 1.63 1.15
N ASP A 59 8.61 1.99 0.54
CA ASP A 59 9.93 2.08 1.15
C ASP A 59 10.22 0.88 2.07
N SER A 60 10.33 1.09 3.38
CA SER A 60 10.63 0.06 4.38
C SER A 60 9.39 -0.69 4.90
N LEU A 61 8.19 -0.31 4.47
CA LEU A 61 6.92 -0.86 4.95
C LEU A 61 6.51 -2.14 4.21
N PHE A 62 6.79 -2.22 2.91
CA PHE A 62 6.60 -3.42 2.10
C PHE A 62 7.49 -3.37 0.86
N THR A 63 7.72 -4.52 0.23
CA THR A 63 8.44 -4.61 -1.05
C THR A 63 7.53 -5.27 -2.08
N PRO A 64 7.14 -4.58 -3.16
CA PRO A 64 6.31 -5.17 -4.19
C PRO A 64 7.08 -6.21 -5.00
N ILE A 65 6.40 -7.27 -5.43
CA ILE A 65 6.98 -8.31 -6.27
C ILE A 65 6.48 -8.12 -7.70
N SER A 66 7.39 -8.02 -8.67
CA SER A 66 7.03 -7.94 -10.08
C SER A 66 7.01 -9.32 -10.74
N VAL A 67 5.99 -9.56 -11.57
CA VAL A 67 5.90 -10.75 -12.42
C VAL A 67 6.86 -10.66 -13.60
N VAL A 68 6.79 -9.58 -14.39
CA VAL A 68 7.72 -9.32 -15.48
C VAL A 68 8.85 -8.44 -14.97
N THR A 69 10.03 -9.03 -14.78
CA THR A 69 11.15 -8.39 -14.07
C THR A 69 11.97 -7.43 -14.93
N GLY A 70 11.66 -7.36 -16.23
CA GLY A 70 12.33 -6.51 -17.22
C GLY A 70 13.33 -7.25 -18.11
N SER A 71 13.53 -8.55 -17.89
CA SER A 71 14.26 -9.42 -18.83
C SER A 71 13.34 -10.01 -19.89
N GLU A 72 12.03 -9.97 -19.64
CA GLU A 72 10.99 -10.59 -20.45
C GLU A 72 10.10 -9.55 -21.12
N ASP A 73 9.50 -9.93 -22.23
CA ASP A 73 8.56 -9.09 -22.98
C ASP A 73 7.14 -9.24 -22.39
N PRO A 74 6.53 -8.17 -21.85
CA PRO A 74 5.21 -8.25 -21.24
C PRO A 74 4.10 -8.61 -22.24
N HIS A 75 4.27 -8.27 -23.51
CA HIS A 75 3.29 -8.51 -24.57
C HIS A 75 3.15 -10.00 -24.89
N THR A 76 4.21 -10.77 -24.66
CA THR A 76 4.29 -12.20 -25.02
C THR A 76 4.57 -13.11 -23.82
N TYR A 77 4.57 -12.55 -22.60
CA TYR A 77 4.87 -13.29 -21.38
C TYR A 77 3.91 -14.45 -21.13
N SER A 78 4.45 -15.54 -20.59
CA SER A 78 3.68 -16.73 -20.22
C SER A 78 3.92 -17.06 -18.76
N LEU A 79 2.84 -17.01 -17.97
CA LEU A 79 2.89 -17.27 -16.54
C LEU A 79 3.20 -18.74 -16.24
N THR A 80 4.02 -18.95 -15.22
CA THR A 80 4.16 -20.21 -14.51
C THR A 80 3.01 -20.42 -13.52
N SER A 81 2.77 -21.67 -13.11
CA SER A 81 1.78 -21.97 -12.08
C SER A 81 2.10 -21.32 -10.73
N GLY A 82 3.39 -21.12 -10.42
CA GLY A 82 3.81 -20.43 -9.20
C GLY A 82 3.42 -18.96 -9.20
N GLU A 83 3.59 -18.27 -10.33
CA GLU A 83 3.19 -16.86 -10.47
C GLU A 83 1.68 -16.67 -10.43
N ILE A 84 0.91 -17.58 -11.02
CA ILE A 84 -0.56 -17.55 -10.93
C ILE A 84 -1.00 -17.60 -9.47
N LEU A 85 -0.42 -18.50 -8.67
CA LEU A 85 -0.71 -18.59 -7.23
C LEU A 85 -0.24 -17.35 -6.47
N MET A 86 0.99 -16.88 -6.73
CA MET A 86 1.53 -15.67 -6.12
C MET A 86 0.63 -14.45 -6.36
N ILE A 87 0.11 -14.28 -7.58
CA ILE A 87 -0.85 -13.21 -7.88
C ILE A 87 -2.17 -13.43 -7.13
N GLY A 88 -2.70 -14.66 -7.16
CA GLY A 88 -3.98 -15.01 -6.52
C GLY A 88 -3.99 -14.86 -4.99
N GLU A 89 -2.81 -14.92 -4.35
CA GLU A 89 -2.61 -14.76 -2.90
C GLU A 89 -2.20 -13.33 -2.49
N SER A 90 -2.12 -12.39 -3.44
CA SER A 90 -1.77 -10.99 -3.13
C SER A 90 -2.93 -10.20 -2.51
N ASP A 91 -2.60 -9.25 -1.63
CA ASP A 91 -3.56 -8.29 -1.07
C ASP A 91 -3.93 -7.20 -2.10
N LEU A 92 -2.99 -6.92 -3.01
CA LEU A 92 -3.17 -6.02 -4.14
C LEU A 92 -2.38 -6.52 -5.35
N PHE A 93 -3.09 -6.73 -6.45
CA PHE A 93 -2.49 -6.94 -7.76
C PHE A 93 -2.59 -5.66 -8.59
N ILE A 94 -1.46 -5.09 -9.01
CA ILE A 94 -1.42 -3.87 -9.82
C ILE A 94 -1.03 -4.22 -11.26
N ARG A 95 -1.90 -3.89 -12.20
CA ARG A 95 -1.63 -4.01 -13.63
C ARG A 95 -1.60 -2.64 -14.30
N PHE A 96 -0.96 -2.54 -15.45
CA PHE A 96 -1.02 -1.33 -16.25
C PHE A 96 -2.43 -1.17 -16.82
N GLY A 97 -2.95 -2.22 -17.46
CA GLY A 97 -4.38 -2.34 -17.76
C GLY A 97 -4.81 -1.90 -19.16
N LEU A 98 -3.86 -1.70 -20.08
CA LEU A 98 -4.14 -1.38 -21.48
C LEU A 98 -4.20 -2.65 -22.35
N PRO A 99 -5.06 -2.66 -23.38
CA PRO A 99 -5.13 -3.78 -24.32
C PRO A 99 -3.79 -3.97 -25.04
N GLY A 100 -3.36 -5.22 -25.20
CA GLY A 100 -2.13 -5.59 -25.90
C GLY A 100 -0.87 -5.62 -25.03
N LEU A 101 -0.86 -4.97 -23.87
CA LEU A 101 0.32 -4.91 -23.01
C LEU A 101 0.52 -6.16 -22.16
N GLU A 102 -0.53 -6.59 -21.44
CA GLU A 102 -0.45 -7.74 -20.51
C GLU A 102 -1.56 -8.76 -20.83
N PRO A 103 -1.61 -9.36 -22.04
CA PRO A 103 -2.73 -10.21 -22.47
C PRO A 103 -2.97 -11.44 -21.56
N TRP A 104 -1.93 -11.90 -20.87
CA TRP A 104 -1.96 -13.01 -19.93
C TRP A 104 -2.76 -12.72 -18.65
N VAL A 105 -2.93 -11.44 -18.28
CA VAL A 105 -3.64 -11.04 -17.04
C VAL A 105 -5.08 -11.55 -17.02
N GLN A 106 -5.76 -11.59 -18.17
CA GLN A 106 -7.16 -12.03 -18.22
C GLN A 106 -7.34 -13.43 -17.64
N SER A 107 -6.42 -14.35 -17.92
CA SER A 107 -6.48 -15.72 -17.38
C SER A 107 -6.41 -15.78 -15.86
N VAL A 108 -5.69 -14.83 -15.24
CA VAL A 108 -5.59 -14.70 -13.78
C VAL A 108 -6.88 -14.15 -13.21
N LEU A 109 -7.46 -13.12 -13.84
CA LEU A 109 -8.73 -12.54 -13.40
C LEU A 109 -9.89 -13.53 -13.49
N ASP A 110 -9.89 -14.38 -14.53
CA ASP A 110 -10.87 -15.46 -14.68
C ASP A 110 -10.71 -16.53 -13.60
N ALA A 111 -9.47 -16.82 -13.19
CA ALA A 111 -9.16 -17.79 -12.13
C ALA A 111 -9.46 -17.27 -10.71
N PHE A 112 -9.30 -15.95 -10.48
CA PHE A 112 -9.50 -15.30 -9.18
C PHE A 112 -10.48 -14.11 -9.28
N PRO A 113 -11.79 -14.35 -9.38
CA PRO A 113 -12.79 -13.28 -9.58
C PRO A 113 -12.92 -12.29 -8.42
N SER A 114 -12.37 -12.63 -7.24
CA SER A 114 -12.38 -11.77 -6.04
C SER A 114 -11.04 -11.10 -5.77
N LEU A 115 -10.07 -11.23 -6.70
CA LEU A 115 -8.77 -10.57 -6.58
C LEU A 115 -8.94 -9.05 -6.50
N ASN A 116 -8.23 -8.42 -5.58
CA ASN A 116 -8.19 -6.97 -5.48
C ASN A 116 -7.22 -6.42 -6.53
N VAL A 117 -7.76 -5.77 -7.56
CA VAL A 117 -6.97 -5.34 -8.72
C VAL A 117 -7.03 -3.83 -8.91
N LEU A 118 -5.85 -3.20 -8.99
CA LEU A 118 -5.70 -1.84 -9.48
C LEU A 118 -5.27 -1.87 -10.95
N SER A 119 -6.08 -1.27 -11.84
CA SER A 119 -5.67 -0.94 -13.21
C SER A 119 -5.26 0.52 -13.26
N LEU A 120 -4.01 0.81 -13.65
CA LEU A 120 -3.48 2.17 -13.64
C LEU A 120 -4.00 3.02 -14.77
N ALA A 121 -4.11 2.43 -15.96
CA ALA A 121 -4.52 3.10 -17.18
C ALA A 121 -5.84 2.54 -17.71
N SER A 122 -6.52 3.36 -18.50
CA SER A 122 -7.71 2.99 -19.26
C SER A 122 -7.51 3.33 -20.74
N GLU A 123 -8.27 2.69 -21.62
CA GLU A 123 -8.15 2.88 -23.07
C GLU A 123 -8.30 4.35 -23.49
N GLU A 124 -9.10 5.14 -22.76
CA GLU A 124 -9.30 6.57 -23.02
C GLU A 124 -8.04 7.42 -22.81
N MET A 125 -7.04 6.90 -22.09
CA MET A 125 -5.75 7.58 -21.90
C MET A 125 -4.78 7.38 -23.06
N MET A 126 -5.08 6.43 -23.96
CA MET A 126 -4.14 6.07 -25.03
C MET A 126 -4.15 7.08 -26.17
N ILE A 127 -2.97 7.36 -26.70
CA ILE A 127 -2.76 8.23 -27.85
C ILE A 127 -2.41 7.37 -29.05
N ILE A 128 -2.92 7.73 -30.23
CA ILE A 128 -2.53 7.09 -31.48
C ILE A 128 -1.12 7.57 -31.84
N ASP A 129 -0.19 6.64 -32.00
CA ASP A 129 1.15 6.92 -32.49
C ASP A 129 1.06 7.53 -33.90
N PRO A 130 1.60 8.73 -34.13
CA PRO A 130 1.42 9.47 -35.39
C PRO A 130 2.17 8.84 -36.57
N VAL A 131 3.10 7.91 -36.32
CA VAL A 131 3.92 7.24 -37.33
C VAL A 131 3.30 5.91 -37.75
N THR A 132 2.91 5.10 -36.76
CA THR A 132 2.39 3.74 -36.98
C THR A 132 0.87 3.70 -37.10
N GLY A 133 0.16 4.69 -36.58
CA GLY A 133 -1.30 4.71 -36.50
C GLY A 133 -1.87 3.71 -35.49
N VAL A 134 -1.02 3.09 -34.67
CA VAL A 134 -1.39 2.13 -33.63
C VAL A 134 -1.56 2.86 -32.30
N LEU A 135 -2.46 2.36 -31.46
CA LEU A 135 -2.69 2.87 -30.13
C LEU A 135 -1.47 2.57 -29.25
N ASN A 136 -0.87 3.59 -28.63
CA ASN A 136 0.36 3.44 -27.85
C ASN A 136 0.05 3.18 -26.36
N GLU A 137 0.44 2.00 -25.90
CA GLU A 137 0.25 1.50 -24.53
C GLU A 137 1.36 1.94 -23.54
N HIS A 138 2.43 2.56 -24.02
CA HIS A 138 3.63 2.87 -23.23
C HIS A 138 3.52 4.22 -22.50
N LEU A 139 2.40 4.44 -21.79
CA LEU A 139 2.09 5.75 -21.18
C LEU A 139 3.08 6.14 -20.06
N TRP A 140 3.85 5.20 -19.52
CA TRP A 140 4.92 5.47 -18.56
C TRP A 140 6.05 6.34 -19.12
N MET A 141 6.13 6.49 -20.44
CA MET A 141 7.10 7.40 -21.08
C MET A 141 6.79 8.88 -20.84
N SER A 142 5.61 9.21 -20.28
CA SER A 142 5.28 10.57 -19.86
C SER A 142 5.33 10.71 -18.34
N PRO A 143 6.35 11.38 -17.76
CA PRO A 143 6.43 11.59 -16.31
C PRO A 143 5.21 12.34 -15.75
N ILE A 144 4.57 13.20 -16.57
CA ILE A 144 3.31 13.87 -16.21
C ILE A 144 2.19 12.85 -15.92
N ILE A 145 2.05 11.82 -16.78
CA ILE A 145 1.07 10.75 -16.58
C ILE A 145 1.46 9.89 -15.36
N VAL A 146 2.77 9.60 -15.20
CA VAL A 146 3.28 8.80 -14.08
C VAL A 146 2.88 9.38 -12.72
N LYS A 147 2.86 10.70 -12.54
CA LYS A 147 2.38 11.32 -11.29
C LYS A 147 0.96 10.90 -10.90
N SER A 148 0.07 10.71 -11.89
CA SER A 148 -1.29 10.20 -11.65
C SER A 148 -1.28 8.74 -11.23
N PHE A 149 -0.44 7.90 -11.84
CA PHE A 149 -0.32 6.49 -11.46
C PHE A 149 0.22 6.34 -10.04
N VAL A 150 1.28 7.08 -9.68
CA VAL A 150 1.83 7.12 -8.33
C VAL A 150 0.73 7.48 -7.31
N SER A 151 -0.06 8.52 -7.59
CA SER A 151 -1.16 8.93 -6.71
C SER A 151 -2.26 7.87 -6.54
N ASN A 152 -2.61 7.16 -7.62
CA ASN A 152 -3.58 6.06 -7.59
C ASN A 152 -3.05 4.87 -6.78
N ILE A 153 -1.79 4.49 -6.98
CA ILE A 153 -1.12 3.43 -6.23
C ILE A 153 -1.11 3.77 -4.73
N THR A 154 -0.75 5.01 -4.36
CA THR A 154 -0.76 5.45 -2.96
C THR A 154 -2.14 5.32 -2.33
N THR A 155 -3.20 5.70 -3.07
CA THR A 155 -4.58 5.62 -2.57
C THR A 155 -4.99 4.17 -2.31
N SER A 156 -4.67 3.25 -3.23
CA SER A 156 -4.95 1.82 -3.06
C SER A 156 -4.19 1.21 -1.88
N ILE A 157 -2.91 1.55 -1.71
CA ILE A 157 -2.09 1.08 -0.58
C ILE A 157 -2.67 1.57 0.76
N ILE A 158 -3.01 2.86 0.87
CA ILE A 158 -3.59 3.43 2.09
C ILE A 158 -4.92 2.75 2.47
N SER A 159 -5.68 2.30 1.47
CA SER A 159 -6.94 1.59 1.74
C SER A 159 -6.75 0.22 2.39
N LEU A 160 -5.57 -0.40 2.19
CA LEU A 160 -5.20 -1.70 2.74
C LEU A 160 -4.46 -1.56 4.07
N ASP A 161 -3.65 -0.51 4.22
CA ASP A 161 -2.83 -0.27 5.41
C ASP A 161 -2.93 1.19 5.89
N PHE A 162 -4.12 1.54 6.37
CA PHE A 162 -4.43 2.90 6.81
C PHE A 162 -3.55 3.39 7.97
N VAL A 163 -3.06 2.47 8.81
CA VAL A 163 -2.22 2.80 9.98
C VAL A 163 -0.95 3.53 9.56
N ASN A 164 -0.37 3.14 8.41
CA ASN A 164 0.86 3.75 7.87
C ASN A 164 0.61 4.88 6.87
N ARG A 165 -0.63 5.39 6.76
CA ARG A 165 -1.02 6.44 5.79
C ARG A 165 -0.05 7.59 5.67
N ASN A 166 0.39 8.18 6.78
CA ASN A 166 1.25 9.36 6.76
C ASN A 166 2.62 9.07 6.13
N SER A 167 3.15 7.86 6.31
CA SER A 167 4.40 7.43 5.68
C SER A 167 4.21 7.30 4.17
N TYR A 168 3.14 6.64 3.72
CA TYR A 168 2.84 6.51 2.28
C TYR A 168 2.63 7.86 1.59
N GLU A 169 1.95 8.81 2.25
CA GLU A 169 1.76 10.16 1.71
C GLU A 169 3.07 10.94 1.65
N SER A 170 3.91 10.85 2.68
CA SER A 170 5.23 11.48 2.69
C SER A 170 6.13 10.94 1.59
N ASN A 171 6.18 9.61 1.44
CA ASN A 171 6.98 8.94 0.42
C ASN A 171 6.51 9.30 -1.00
N ARG A 172 5.19 9.31 -1.22
CA ARG A 172 4.58 9.80 -2.45
C ARG A 172 5.04 11.22 -2.76
N ASP A 173 4.92 12.14 -1.80
CA ASP A 173 5.23 13.56 -2.04
C ASP A 173 6.72 13.78 -2.35
N SER A 174 7.61 13.01 -1.71
CA SER A 174 9.03 12.98 -2.07
C SER A 174 9.24 12.53 -3.52
N TYR A 175 8.65 11.40 -3.92
CA TYR A 175 8.82 10.88 -5.29
C TYR A 175 8.17 11.79 -6.35
N LEU A 176 7.03 12.41 -6.06
CA LEU A 176 6.41 13.39 -6.95
C LEU A 176 7.30 14.63 -7.16
N SER A 177 8.08 15.02 -6.15
CA SER A 177 9.05 16.11 -6.26
C SER A 177 10.21 15.73 -7.18
N GLU A 178 10.72 14.49 -7.10
CA GLU A 178 11.73 13.98 -8.03
C GLU A 178 11.22 13.94 -9.48
N LEU A 179 9.95 13.57 -9.68
CA LEU A 179 9.32 13.63 -11.01
C LEU A 179 9.17 15.06 -11.53
N ASP A 180 8.88 16.03 -10.66
CA ASP A 180 8.82 17.45 -11.03
C ASP A 180 10.20 17.99 -11.46
N GLU A 181 11.27 17.59 -10.76
CA GLU A 181 12.65 17.91 -11.16
C GLU A 181 12.99 17.28 -12.53
N LEU A 182 12.64 16.00 -12.74
CA LEU A 182 12.86 15.32 -14.02
C LEU A 182 12.11 15.99 -15.18
N ILE A 183 10.86 16.42 -14.96
CA ILE A 183 10.07 17.12 -15.99
C ILE A 183 10.77 18.42 -16.36
N PHE A 184 11.20 19.20 -15.37
CA PHE A 184 11.94 20.44 -15.59
C PHE A 184 13.20 20.20 -16.43
N ASP A 185 14.00 19.19 -16.09
CA ASP A 185 15.26 18.87 -16.77
C ASP A 185 15.08 18.38 -18.22
N ILE A 186 13.94 17.76 -18.56
CA ILE A 186 13.66 17.26 -19.93
C ILE A 186 13.06 18.36 -20.83
N GLU A 187 12.40 19.36 -20.25
CA GLU A 187 11.76 20.46 -20.99
C GLU A 187 12.69 21.64 -21.30
N ASP A 188 13.81 21.78 -20.58
CA ASP A 188 14.88 22.78 -20.80
C ASP A 188 15.88 22.38 -21.92
#